data_AF-A0A498NCM0-F1
#
_entry.id   AF-A0A498NCM0-F1
#
_cell.length_a   1.000
_cell.length_b   1.000
_cell.length_c   1.000
_cell.angle_alpha   90.00
_cell.angle_beta   90.00
_cell.angle_gamma   90.00
#
_symmetry.space_group_name_H-M   'P 1'
#
loop_
_entity.id
_entity.type
_entity.pdbx_description
1 polymer ?
#
loop_
_entity_poly.entity_id
_entity_poly.type
_entity_poly.pdbx_seq_one_letter_code
_entity_poly.pdbx_strand_id
1 'polypeptide(L)'
;MRSTLQWPSPFPIPAFAYDVELRLRKANEVYEQTNQALSVPREMKSHILEKIAEAVFAVKAYPHPEEIETVASALVLKHPCLTEPGKGKGFDGWKMSIKYKLGNYRSKLRSAGCHEVGVNRKRGGGDGEDKKNTLKRAKRGEVNYLPDHPAGQSDDTLEQERLILVEELKKKTKNETLISQKMSLTFSFRRKEIVEVVPMVSEVLERWPAMSLPNETSNIVNHRKQAVLEGLPLFLREDPSALFRKCLDTSPAERQTRGMKVGILVVTEDDVAPSTQPTFTNFAVVLEEVVVRKDISDLQSAVAYLFGLIFALDFQYPKELKYTFEVIEKVFMEMGTHCSAKVHSLKTKLFL
;
A
#
# COMPACT_ATOMS: atom_id res chain seq x y z
N MET A 1 3.12 -15.00 12.39
CA MET A 1 2.11 -13.93 12.53
C MET A 1 2.83 -12.60 12.69
N ARG A 2 2.72 -11.69 11.72
CA ARG A 2 3.15 -10.30 11.90
C ARG A 2 1.93 -9.47 12.26
N SER A 3 2.05 -8.65 13.30
CA SER A 3 1.03 -7.64 13.59
C SER A 3 1.02 -6.65 12.43
N THR A 4 -0.01 -6.69 11.58
CA THR A 4 -0.25 -5.73 10.49
C THR A 4 -0.80 -4.39 10.98
N LEU A 5 -0.73 -4.13 12.30
CA LEU A 5 -1.28 -2.95 12.92
C LEU A 5 -0.16 -1.93 13.15
N GLN A 6 -0.03 -1.01 12.20
CA GLN A 6 0.62 0.31 12.31
C GLN A 6 2.15 0.32 12.60
N TRP A 7 2.87 1.19 11.89
CA TRP A 7 4.30 1.40 12.15
C TRP A 7 4.47 2.00 13.56
N PRO A 8 5.30 1.41 14.45
CA PRO A 8 5.46 1.93 15.80
C PRO A 8 6.08 3.34 15.80
N SER A 9 5.48 4.26 16.55
CA SER A 9 5.95 5.63 16.70
C SER A 9 5.86 6.06 18.17
N PRO A 10 6.98 6.16 18.91
CA PRO A 10 8.36 5.90 18.47
C PRO A 10 8.65 4.41 18.25
N PHE A 11 9.66 4.11 17.42
CA PHE A 11 10.06 2.72 17.16
C PHE A 11 10.74 2.09 18.39
N PRO A 12 10.31 0.90 18.86
CA PRO A 12 10.90 0.28 20.04
C PRO A 12 12.28 -0.31 19.72
N ILE A 13 13.33 0.31 20.26
CA ILE A 13 14.71 -0.17 20.09
C ILE A 13 14.92 -1.45 20.93
N PRO A 14 15.31 -2.58 20.31
CA PRO A 14 15.49 -3.86 21.00
C PRO A 14 16.62 -3.78 22.03
N ALA A 15 16.65 -4.74 22.95
CA ALA A 15 17.80 -4.92 23.84
C ALA A 15 19.00 -5.48 23.05
N PHE A 16 20.19 -4.99 23.37
CA PHE A 16 21.45 -5.49 22.81
C PHE A 16 22.09 -6.52 23.75
N ALA A 17 23.26 -7.04 23.35
CA ALA A 17 24.04 -7.91 24.23
C ALA A 17 24.49 -7.12 25.47
N TYR A 18 24.67 -7.81 26.59
CA TYR A 18 24.93 -7.17 27.88
C TYR A 18 26.17 -6.25 27.85
N ASP A 19 27.23 -6.67 27.18
CA ASP A 19 28.46 -5.88 27.02
C ASP A 19 28.23 -4.61 26.19
N VAL A 20 27.43 -4.69 25.13
CA VAL A 20 27.03 -3.56 24.29
C VAL A 20 26.17 -2.57 25.09
N GLU A 21 25.17 -3.06 25.84
CA GLU A 21 24.34 -2.24 26.72
C GLU A 21 25.16 -1.53 27.81
N LEU A 22 26.11 -2.24 28.43
CA LEU A 22 26.99 -1.66 29.44
C LEU A 22 27.87 -0.54 28.86
N ARG A 23 28.41 -0.74 27.65
CA ARG A 23 29.21 0.28 26.95
C ARG A 23 28.36 1.50 26.57
N LEU A 24 27.15 1.29 26.05
CA LEU A 24 26.22 2.38 25.73
C LEU A 24 25.84 3.18 26.96
N ARG A 25 25.59 2.52 28.10
CA ARG A 25 25.26 3.19 29.36
C ARG A 25 26.41 4.10 29.83
N LYS A 26 27.62 3.54 29.94
CA LYS A 26 28.81 4.32 30.34
C LYS A 26 29.10 5.46 29.37
N ALA A 27 28.93 5.23 28.08
CA ALA A 27 29.14 6.27 27.07
C ALA A 27 28.08 7.36 27.11
N ASN A 28 26.83 7.05 27.44
CA ASN A 28 25.79 8.05 27.67
C ASN A 28 26.11 8.93 28.89
N GLU A 29 26.59 8.35 29.99
CA GLU A 29 27.03 9.11 31.17
C GLU A 29 28.14 10.12 30.81
N VAL A 30 29.11 9.70 29.99
CA VAL A 30 30.17 10.58 29.48
C VAL A 30 29.59 11.66 28.55
N TYR A 31 28.66 11.27 27.67
CA TYR A 31 28.01 12.21 26.74
C TYR A 31 27.23 13.29 27.49
N GLU A 32 26.50 12.95 28.56
CA GLU A 32 25.78 13.91 29.39
C GLU A 32 26.72 14.94 30.04
N GLN A 33 27.93 14.53 30.41
CA GLN A 33 28.90 15.41 31.08
C GLN A 33 29.71 16.27 30.10
N THR A 34 30.04 15.73 28.93
CA THR A 34 31.06 16.30 28.02
C THR A 34 30.54 16.65 26.63
N ASN A 35 29.31 16.22 26.31
CA ASN A 35 28.72 16.25 24.97
C ASN A 35 29.59 15.55 23.91
N GLN A 36 30.43 14.61 24.33
CA GLN A 36 31.33 13.87 23.47
C GLN A 36 30.70 12.54 23.01
N ALA A 37 30.52 12.40 21.70
CA ALA A 37 30.00 11.17 21.09
C ALA A 37 30.97 9.97 21.25
N LEU A 38 30.41 8.78 21.36
CA LEU A 38 31.14 7.52 21.41
C LEU A 38 31.74 7.20 20.04
N SER A 39 33.04 6.93 20.00
CA SER A 39 33.65 6.26 18.86
C SER A 39 33.24 4.77 18.87
N VAL A 40 32.21 4.43 18.09
CA VAL A 40 31.59 3.10 18.13
C VAL A 40 32.50 2.06 17.43
N PRO A 41 32.98 1.03 18.15
CA PRO A 41 33.77 -0.05 17.55
C PRO A 41 32.98 -0.78 16.46
N ARG A 42 33.68 -1.25 15.41
CA ARG A 42 33.06 -1.92 14.25
C ARG A 42 32.18 -3.12 14.65
N GLU A 43 32.64 -3.94 15.58
CA GLU A 43 31.91 -5.13 16.05
C GLU A 43 30.61 -4.74 16.76
N MET A 44 30.70 -3.77 17.68
CA MET A 44 29.56 -3.22 18.40
C MET A 44 28.53 -2.61 17.43
N LYS A 45 28.99 -1.83 16.43
CA LYS A 45 28.13 -1.28 15.39
C LYS A 45 27.43 -2.39 14.59
N SER A 46 28.14 -3.45 14.22
CA SER A 46 27.54 -4.59 13.49
C SER A 46 26.46 -5.29 14.32
N HIS A 47 26.69 -5.49 15.62
CA HIS A 47 25.75 -6.12 16.56
C HIS A 47 24.47 -5.30 16.71
N ILE A 48 24.60 -4.00 16.97
CA ILE A 48 23.47 -3.05 17.06
C ILE A 48 22.63 -3.14 15.78
N LEU A 49 23.28 -3.05 14.62
CA LEU A 49 22.60 -3.09 13.33
C LEU A 49 21.90 -4.45 13.08
N GLU A 50 22.47 -5.56 13.54
CA GLU A 50 21.84 -6.90 13.40
C GLU A 50 20.56 -7.00 14.21
N LYS A 51 20.59 -6.58 15.48
CA LYS A 51 19.40 -6.57 16.34
C LYS A 51 18.32 -5.62 15.84
N ILE A 52 18.71 -4.45 15.32
CA ILE A 52 17.75 -3.54 14.67
C ILE A 52 17.16 -4.17 13.42
N ALA A 53 17.98 -4.81 12.57
CA ALA A 53 17.48 -5.45 11.36
C ALA A 53 16.48 -6.58 11.66
N GLU A 54 16.74 -7.39 12.69
CA GLU A 54 15.80 -8.40 13.21
C GLU A 54 14.47 -7.76 13.65
N ALA A 55 14.53 -6.74 14.49
CA ALA A 55 13.33 -6.06 15.03
C ALA A 55 12.51 -5.36 13.93
N VAL A 56 13.17 -4.66 13.01
CA VAL A 56 12.51 -4.00 11.88
C VAL A 56 11.87 -5.03 10.96
N PHE A 57 12.58 -6.12 10.63
CA PHE A 57 12.06 -7.17 9.77
C PHE A 57 10.85 -7.89 10.39
N ALA A 58 10.80 -8.02 11.71
CA ALA A 58 9.65 -8.58 12.42
C ALA A 58 8.36 -7.75 12.22
N VAL A 59 8.49 -6.43 12.05
CA VAL A 59 7.38 -5.52 11.71
C VAL A 59 7.12 -5.53 10.21
N LYS A 60 8.15 -5.28 9.39
CA LYS A 60 8.03 -5.10 7.94
C LYS A 60 9.33 -5.47 7.21
N ALA A 61 9.25 -6.36 6.21
CA ALA A 61 10.42 -6.78 5.44
C ALA A 61 11.03 -5.66 4.56
N TYR A 62 10.17 -4.75 4.07
CA TYR A 62 10.53 -3.65 3.17
C TYR A 62 10.02 -2.30 3.70
N PRO A 63 10.67 -1.74 4.74
CA PRO A 63 10.28 -0.44 5.26
C PRO A 63 10.61 0.70 4.28
N HIS A 64 9.77 1.74 4.28
CA HIS A 64 9.91 2.97 3.51
C HIS A 64 11.08 3.81 4.07
N PRO A 65 11.74 4.68 3.28
CA PRO A 65 12.83 5.52 3.78
C PRO A 65 12.49 6.39 5.00
N GLU A 66 11.24 6.82 5.13
CA GLU A 66 10.72 7.58 6.27
C GLU A 66 10.62 6.71 7.53
N GLU A 67 10.14 5.46 7.39
CA GLU A 67 10.10 4.47 8.47
C GLU A 67 11.52 4.17 8.98
N ILE A 68 12.50 3.99 8.08
CA ILE A 68 13.91 3.79 8.45
C ILE A 68 14.47 5.00 9.20
N GLU A 69 14.05 6.21 8.83
CA GLU A 69 14.44 7.44 9.53
C GLU A 69 13.92 7.46 10.97
N THR A 70 12.68 7.04 11.21
CA THR A 70 12.15 6.95 12.59
C THR A 70 12.94 5.97 13.47
N VAL A 71 13.45 4.87 12.90
CA VAL A 71 14.29 3.90 13.64
C VAL A 71 15.64 4.51 14.00
N ALA A 72 16.27 5.20 13.06
CA ALA A 72 17.55 5.86 13.29
C ALA A 72 17.43 6.98 14.35
N SER A 73 16.37 7.76 14.26
CA SER A 73 16.04 8.78 15.26
C SER A 73 15.79 8.16 16.64
N ALA A 74 14.96 7.12 16.74
CA ALA A 74 14.70 6.43 18.00
C ALA A 74 15.95 5.80 18.62
N LEU A 75 16.89 5.30 17.80
CA LEU A 75 18.17 4.74 18.26
C LEU A 75 19.02 5.80 18.97
N VAL A 76 19.21 6.95 18.33
CA VAL A 76 20.01 8.05 18.89
C VAL A 76 19.29 8.72 20.06
N LEU A 77 17.96 8.81 20.02
CA LEU A 77 17.17 9.31 21.15
C LEU A 77 17.34 8.43 22.40
N LYS A 78 17.36 7.10 22.25
CA LYS A 78 17.60 6.16 23.35
C LYS A 78 19.07 6.14 23.80
N HIS A 79 19.99 6.34 22.87
CA HIS A 79 21.43 6.34 23.13
C HIS A 79 22.11 7.59 22.55
N PRO A 80 22.02 8.75 23.24
CA PRO A 80 22.59 10.02 22.76
C PRO A 80 24.09 9.95 22.45
N CYS A 81 24.84 9.06 23.11
CA CYS A 81 26.25 8.84 22.80
C CYS A 81 26.52 8.37 21.36
N LEU A 82 25.51 7.87 20.64
CA LEU A 82 25.61 7.44 19.25
C LEU A 82 25.42 8.59 18.24
N THR A 83 25.18 9.82 18.71
CA THR A 83 25.00 11.00 17.86
C THR A 83 26.23 11.22 16.99
N GLU A 84 26.04 11.30 15.67
CA GLU A 84 27.12 11.58 14.73
C GLU A 84 27.50 13.07 14.75
N PRO A 85 28.79 13.41 14.81
CA PRO A 85 29.24 14.80 14.80
C PRO A 85 29.03 15.43 13.41
N GLY A 86 28.55 16.68 13.38
CA GLY A 86 28.41 17.46 12.14
C GLY A 86 27.11 18.27 12.05
N LYS A 87 26.87 18.92 10.90
CA LYS A 87 25.70 19.78 10.65
C LYS A 87 24.40 19.02 10.29
N GLY A 88 24.38 17.69 10.45
CA GLY A 88 23.24 16.83 10.12
C GLY A 88 22.26 16.64 11.27
N LYS A 89 21.32 15.70 11.14
CA LYS A 89 20.35 15.37 12.18
C LYS A 89 20.94 14.52 13.32
N GLY A 90 22.23 14.21 13.27
CA GLY A 90 22.93 13.36 14.23
C GLY A 90 22.70 11.84 14.06
N PHE A 91 21.83 11.42 13.13
CA PHE A 91 21.50 10.01 12.86
C PHE A 91 21.53 9.61 11.39
N ASP A 92 21.98 10.49 10.48
CA ASP A 92 21.92 10.27 9.03
C ASP A 92 22.75 9.06 8.56
N GLY A 93 23.95 8.87 9.13
CA GLY A 93 24.80 7.71 8.88
C GLY A 93 24.26 6.43 9.52
N TRP A 94 23.55 6.52 10.64
CA TRP A 94 22.78 5.38 11.19
C TRP A 94 21.63 4.98 10.28
N LYS A 95 20.86 5.94 9.74
CA LYS A 95 19.81 5.69 8.74
C LYS A 95 20.35 4.92 7.53
N MET A 96 21.49 5.34 7.00
CA MET A 96 22.13 4.65 5.88
C MET A 96 22.65 3.26 6.27
N SER A 97 23.28 3.13 7.44
CA SER A 97 23.79 1.85 7.95
C SER A 97 22.66 0.83 8.15
N ILE A 98 21.52 1.25 8.70
CA ILE A 98 20.32 0.42 8.88
C ILE A 98 19.76 0.00 7.52
N LYS A 99 19.62 0.94 6.57
CA LYS A 99 19.17 0.63 5.20
C LYS A 99 20.02 -0.46 4.54
N TYR A 100 21.34 -0.36 4.62
CA TYR A 100 22.25 -1.36 4.06
C TYR A 100 22.20 -2.69 4.81
N LYS A 101 22.20 -2.67 6.16
CA LYS A 101 22.09 -3.90 6.96
C LYS A 101 20.78 -4.64 6.69
N LEU A 102 19.66 -3.94 6.54
CA LEU A 102 18.38 -4.55 6.14
C LEU A 102 18.47 -5.21 4.76
N GLY A 103 19.18 -4.61 3.80
CA GLY A 103 19.47 -5.23 2.51
C GLY A 103 20.23 -6.55 2.65
N ASN A 104 21.30 -6.56 3.45
CA ASN A 104 22.11 -7.74 3.71
C ASN A 104 21.34 -8.81 4.49
N TYR A 105 20.54 -8.40 5.48
CA TYR A 105 19.71 -9.27 6.30
C TYR A 105 18.66 -10.00 5.44
N ARG A 106 17.98 -9.28 4.53
CA ARG A 106 17.12 -9.93 3.52
C ARG A 106 17.89 -10.92 2.64
N SER A 107 19.14 -10.65 2.30
CA SER A 107 19.98 -11.61 1.55
C SER A 107 20.32 -12.87 2.35
N LYS A 108 20.61 -12.72 3.64
CA LYS A 108 20.82 -13.83 4.58
C LYS A 108 19.55 -14.68 4.70
N LEU A 109 18.39 -14.05 4.93
CA LEU A 109 17.10 -14.73 5.02
C LEU A 109 16.71 -15.43 3.71
N ARG A 110 17.00 -14.84 2.55
CA ARG A 110 16.84 -15.51 1.25
C ARG A 110 17.64 -16.81 1.19
N SER A 111 18.90 -16.76 1.60
CA SER A 111 19.80 -17.92 1.56
C SER A 111 19.33 -19.03 2.52
N ALA A 112 18.60 -18.66 3.56
CA ALA A 112 17.95 -19.58 4.50
C ALA A 112 16.56 -20.07 4.06
N GLY A 113 16.10 -19.73 2.84
CA GLY A 113 14.81 -20.20 2.29
C GLY A 113 13.59 -19.33 2.64
N CYS A 114 13.77 -18.09 3.11
CA CYS A 114 12.63 -17.20 3.40
C CYS A 114 11.93 -16.73 2.12
N HIS A 115 10.73 -17.25 1.84
CA HIS A 115 9.95 -16.99 0.62
C HIS A 115 9.69 -15.49 0.38
N GLU A 116 9.26 -14.74 1.40
CA GLU A 116 8.89 -13.32 1.28
C GLU A 116 9.98 -12.44 0.64
N VAL A 117 11.25 -12.75 0.91
CA VAL A 117 12.39 -12.01 0.38
C VAL A 117 12.99 -12.65 -0.89
N GLY A 118 12.64 -13.89 -1.19
CA GLY A 118 13.15 -14.68 -2.33
C GLY A 118 12.53 -14.33 -3.67
N VAL A 119 11.24 -13.95 -3.67
CA VAL A 119 10.44 -13.72 -4.89
C VAL A 119 10.92 -12.51 -5.72
N ASN A 120 11.59 -11.54 -5.08
CA ASN A 120 12.07 -10.31 -5.72
C ASN A 120 13.53 -10.41 -6.22
N ARG A 121 14.03 -11.62 -6.50
CA ARG A 121 15.34 -11.82 -7.13
C ARG A 121 15.42 -11.04 -8.44
N LYS A 122 16.52 -10.29 -8.63
CA LYS A 122 16.91 -9.83 -9.97
C LYS A 122 17.15 -11.09 -10.80
N ARG A 123 16.21 -11.44 -11.69
CA ARG A 123 16.34 -12.59 -12.61
C ARG A 123 17.54 -12.33 -13.53
N GLY A 124 18.71 -12.77 -13.11
CA GLY A 124 19.97 -12.61 -13.85
C GLY A 124 21.13 -13.12 -13.03
N GLY A 125 21.63 -14.31 -13.37
CA GLY A 125 22.83 -14.90 -12.79
C GLY A 125 22.53 -16.10 -11.90
N GLY A 126 22.47 -17.28 -12.50
CA GLY A 126 22.43 -18.58 -11.83
C GLY A 126 22.36 -19.66 -12.89
N ASP A 127 23.49 -20.31 -13.14
CA ASP A 127 23.59 -21.53 -13.93
C ASP A 127 22.74 -22.63 -13.28
N GLY A 128 22.12 -23.46 -14.12
CA GLY A 128 21.44 -24.69 -13.69
C GLY A 128 19.94 -24.70 -13.98
N GLU A 129 19.63 -25.20 -15.18
CA GLU A 129 18.43 -25.95 -15.59
C GLU A 129 17.06 -25.25 -15.68
N ASP A 130 16.43 -25.54 -16.84
CA ASP A 130 15.07 -25.26 -17.28
C ASP A 130 14.62 -23.82 -17.52
N LYS A 131 15.19 -23.24 -18.58
CA LYS A 131 14.46 -22.28 -19.41
C LYS A 131 13.28 -22.97 -20.12
N LYS A 132 12.12 -23.07 -19.46
CA LYS A 132 10.84 -23.27 -20.16
C LYS A 132 10.10 -21.93 -20.32
N ASN A 133 10.19 -21.44 -21.56
CA ASN A 133 9.36 -20.48 -22.26
C ASN A 133 9.36 -19.00 -21.84
N THR A 134 10.08 -18.25 -22.68
CA THR A 134 10.00 -16.83 -23.01
C THR A 134 8.61 -16.41 -23.49
N LEU A 135 7.77 -15.83 -22.60
CA LEU A 135 7.39 -14.40 -22.63
C LEU A 135 6.23 -14.03 -21.66
N LYS A 136 6.59 -13.27 -20.60
CA LYS A 136 5.83 -12.11 -20.07
C LYS A 136 6.84 -11.00 -19.71
N ARG A 137 6.75 -9.81 -20.33
CA ARG A 137 7.39 -8.52 -19.96
C ARG A 137 6.52 -7.38 -20.56
N ALA A 138 6.46 -6.14 -20.04
CA ALA A 138 7.48 -5.39 -19.29
C ALA A 138 7.05 -5.01 -17.87
N LYS A 139 7.98 -5.19 -16.93
CA LYS A 139 7.94 -4.58 -15.59
C LYS A 139 8.97 -3.46 -15.54
N ARG A 140 8.52 -2.24 -15.28
CA ARG A 140 9.35 -1.17 -14.73
C ARG A 140 8.68 -0.76 -13.40
N GLY A 141 9.31 -1.09 -12.27
CA GLY A 141 8.88 -0.63 -10.94
C GLY A 141 7.94 -1.51 -10.13
N GLU A 142 7.32 -2.58 -10.67
CA GLU A 142 6.38 -3.42 -9.90
C GLU A 142 7.03 -4.60 -9.16
N VAL A 143 6.90 -4.59 -7.82
CA VAL A 143 7.26 -5.69 -6.91
C VAL A 143 6.26 -6.83 -7.06
N ASN A 144 6.71 -8.09 -7.02
CA ASN A 144 5.79 -9.23 -6.97
C ASN A 144 5.08 -9.24 -5.61
N TYR A 145 3.77 -9.02 -5.60
CA TYR A 145 2.93 -9.27 -4.42
C TYR A 145 2.53 -10.75 -4.38
N LEU A 146 2.91 -11.43 -3.30
CA LEU A 146 2.60 -12.84 -3.01
C LEU A 146 2.26 -12.96 -1.51
N PRO A 147 0.98 -12.86 -1.12
CA PRO A 147 0.57 -12.96 0.29
C PRO A 147 0.54 -14.42 0.77
N ASP A 148 0.70 -14.63 2.08
CA ASP A 148 0.50 -15.92 2.73
C ASP A 148 -0.97 -16.39 2.61
N HIS A 149 -1.21 -17.69 2.79
CA HIS A 149 -2.58 -18.23 2.84
C HIS A 149 -3.36 -17.68 4.04
N PRO A 150 -4.70 -17.52 3.92
CA PRO A 150 -5.56 -17.16 5.05
C PRO A 150 -5.40 -18.13 6.23
N ALA A 151 -5.65 -17.67 7.44
CA ALA A 151 -5.47 -18.48 8.65
C ALA A 151 -6.31 -19.77 8.58
N GLY A 152 -5.66 -20.91 8.81
CA GLY A 152 -6.30 -22.24 8.76
C GLY A 152 -6.44 -22.83 7.36
N GLN A 153 -5.95 -22.16 6.31
CA GLN A 153 -5.97 -22.67 4.94
C GLN A 153 -4.60 -23.26 4.55
N SER A 154 -4.62 -24.40 3.87
CA SER A 154 -3.48 -25.03 3.20
C SER A 154 -3.67 -25.05 1.69
N ASP A 155 -2.65 -25.43 0.92
CA ASP A 155 -2.76 -25.64 -0.52
C ASP A 155 -3.91 -26.62 -0.85
N ASP A 156 -4.06 -27.70 -0.06
CA ASP A 156 -5.11 -28.70 -0.27
C ASP A 156 -6.51 -28.14 -0.04
N THR A 157 -6.71 -27.33 1.02
CA THR A 157 -8.02 -26.74 1.28
C THR A 157 -8.36 -25.70 0.21
N LEU A 158 -7.40 -24.90 -0.24
CA LEU A 158 -7.60 -23.91 -1.30
C LEU A 158 -7.82 -24.55 -2.67
N GLU A 159 -7.27 -25.74 -2.92
CA GLU A 159 -7.61 -26.54 -4.09
C GLU A 159 -9.07 -27.01 -4.06
N GLN A 160 -9.60 -27.41 -2.89
CA GLN A 160 -11.04 -27.72 -2.76
C GLN A 160 -11.91 -26.49 -3.06
N GLU A 161 -11.50 -25.32 -2.56
CA GLU A 161 -12.20 -24.06 -2.84
C GLU A 161 -12.16 -23.68 -4.33
N ARG A 162 -11.05 -23.97 -5.02
CA ARG A 162 -10.94 -23.83 -6.48
C ARG A 162 -11.88 -24.77 -7.22
N LEU A 163 -12.02 -26.02 -6.77
CA LEU A 163 -12.94 -26.98 -7.38
C LEU A 163 -14.40 -26.51 -7.26
N ILE A 164 -14.79 -25.98 -6.11
CA ILE A 164 -16.12 -25.36 -5.92
C ILE A 164 -16.32 -24.20 -6.89
N LEU A 165 -15.33 -23.33 -7.04
CA LEU A 165 -15.37 -22.22 -8.01
C LEU A 165 -15.54 -22.72 -9.44
N VAL A 166 -14.80 -23.75 -9.86
CA VAL A 166 -14.90 -24.33 -11.20
C VAL A 166 -16.27 -24.95 -11.44
N GLU A 167 -16.83 -25.64 -10.45
CA GLU A 167 -18.16 -26.24 -10.57
C GLU A 167 -19.26 -25.17 -10.65
N GLU A 168 -19.14 -24.09 -9.88
CA GLU A 168 -20.06 -22.95 -9.97
C GLU A 168 -20.08 -22.34 -11.38
N LEU A 169 -18.93 -22.27 -12.05
CA LEU A 169 -18.83 -21.72 -13.40
C LEU A 169 -19.49 -22.57 -14.48
N LYS A 170 -19.71 -23.87 -14.23
CA LYS A 170 -20.43 -24.76 -15.15
C LYS A 170 -21.95 -24.58 -15.10
N LYS A 171 -22.47 -23.93 -14.05
CA LYS A 171 -23.92 -23.73 -13.89
C LYS A 171 -24.46 -22.74 -14.92
N LYS A 172 -25.69 -22.98 -15.37
CA LYS A 172 -26.40 -22.12 -16.33
C LYS A 172 -26.65 -20.71 -15.75
N THR A 173 -27.04 -20.66 -14.48
CA THR A 173 -27.16 -19.43 -13.69
C THR A 173 -26.07 -19.44 -12.65
N LYS A 174 -25.14 -18.48 -12.76
CA LYS A 174 -23.94 -18.39 -11.91
C LYS A 174 -24.24 -17.52 -10.69
N ASN A 175 -23.81 -17.95 -9.53
CA ASN A 175 -23.82 -17.13 -8.33
C ASN A 175 -22.59 -16.22 -8.30
N GLU A 176 -22.76 -14.97 -8.73
CA GLU A 176 -21.67 -13.99 -8.80
C GLU A 176 -21.04 -13.70 -7.43
N THR A 177 -21.85 -13.65 -6.36
CA THR A 177 -21.37 -13.44 -4.99
C THR A 177 -20.45 -14.57 -4.55
N LEU A 178 -20.85 -15.82 -4.82
CA LEU A 178 -20.04 -17.00 -4.51
C LEU A 178 -18.74 -17.01 -5.32
N ILE A 179 -18.81 -16.69 -6.61
CA ILE A 179 -17.62 -16.62 -7.48
C ILE A 179 -16.61 -15.60 -6.92
N SER A 180 -17.07 -14.39 -6.59
CA SER A 180 -16.22 -13.32 -6.01
C SER A 180 -15.61 -13.74 -4.67
N GLN A 181 -16.40 -14.37 -3.79
CA GLN A 181 -15.93 -14.87 -2.50
C GLN A 181 -14.82 -15.93 -2.68
N LYS A 182 -15.04 -16.91 -3.56
CA LYS A 182 -14.04 -17.97 -3.83
C LYS A 182 -12.81 -17.42 -4.56
N MET A 183 -12.98 -16.45 -5.45
CA MET A 183 -11.88 -15.77 -6.14
C MET A 183 -10.96 -15.01 -5.18
N SER A 184 -11.53 -14.37 -4.15
CA SER A 184 -10.79 -13.72 -3.07
C SER A 184 -10.09 -14.73 -2.16
N LEU A 185 -10.80 -15.76 -1.70
CA LEU A 185 -10.24 -16.79 -0.81
C LEU A 185 -9.05 -17.52 -1.44
N THR A 186 -9.14 -17.81 -2.74
CA THR A 186 -8.08 -18.53 -3.50
C THR A 186 -6.98 -17.63 -4.05
N PHE A 187 -7.00 -16.31 -3.79
CA PHE A 187 -6.05 -15.36 -4.38
C PHE A 187 -4.59 -15.71 -4.09
N SER A 188 -4.25 -16.02 -2.83
CA SER A 188 -2.88 -16.36 -2.42
C SER A 188 -2.36 -17.61 -3.13
N PHE A 189 -3.19 -18.66 -3.23
CA PHE A 189 -2.87 -19.90 -3.92
C PHE A 189 -2.69 -19.71 -5.43
N ARG A 190 -3.66 -19.06 -6.08
CA ARG A 190 -3.55 -18.68 -7.49
C ARG A 190 -2.30 -17.84 -7.77
N ARG A 191 -1.98 -16.89 -6.88
CA ARG A 191 -0.82 -16.02 -7.04
C ARG A 191 0.50 -16.77 -6.87
N LYS A 192 0.57 -17.72 -5.94
CA LYS A 192 1.71 -18.63 -5.73
C LYS A 192 2.01 -19.40 -7.01
N GLU A 193 1.02 -20.06 -7.59
CA GLU A 193 1.17 -20.77 -8.86
C GLU A 193 1.66 -19.85 -10.01
N ILE A 194 1.03 -18.70 -10.20
CA ILE A 194 1.38 -17.78 -11.31
C ILE A 194 2.79 -17.19 -11.15
N VAL A 195 3.22 -16.90 -9.92
CA VAL A 195 4.51 -16.24 -9.65
C VAL A 195 5.65 -17.23 -9.59
N GLU A 196 5.44 -18.40 -8.99
CA GLU A 196 6.46 -19.43 -8.76
C GLU A 196 6.63 -20.34 -9.97
N VAL A 197 5.53 -20.90 -10.50
CA VAL A 197 5.57 -21.86 -11.64
C VAL A 197 5.74 -21.15 -12.97
N VAL A 198 5.30 -19.88 -13.07
CA VAL A 198 5.31 -19.09 -14.30
C VAL A 198 4.70 -19.84 -15.51
N PRO A 199 3.48 -20.41 -15.36
CA PRO A 199 2.82 -21.17 -16.41
C PRO A 199 2.41 -20.27 -17.60
N MET A 200 2.10 -20.91 -18.73
CA MET A 200 1.55 -20.21 -19.88
C MET A 200 0.18 -19.59 -19.55
N VAL A 201 -0.19 -18.52 -20.25
CA VAL A 201 -1.51 -17.89 -20.04
C VAL A 201 -2.66 -18.86 -20.30
N SER A 202 -2.51 -19.75 -21.30
CA SER A 202 -3.47 -20.82 -21.58
C SER A 202 -3.68 -21.73 -20.36
N GLU A 203 -2.59 -22.21 -19.75
CA GLU A 203 -2.63 -23.08 -18.56
C GLU A 203 -3.25 -22.36 -17.35
N VAL A 204 -2.95 -21.07 -17.17
CA VAL A 204 -3.56 -20.26 -16.11
C VAL A 204 -5.07 -20.15 -16.32
N LEU A 205 -5.52 -19.84 -17.53
CA LEU A 205 -6.94 -19.65 -17.83
C LEU A 205 -7.72 -20.96 -17.78
N GLU A 206 -7.09 -22.08 -18.13
CA GLU A 206 -7.69 -23.41 -17.98
C GLU A 206 -7.86 -23.78 -16.50
N ARG A 207 -6.83 -23.53 -15.68
CA ARG A 207 -6.84 -23.85 -14.25
C ARG A 207 -7.71 -22.90 -13.42
N TRP A 208 -7.76 -21.63 -13.82
CA TRP A 208 -8.48 -20.54 -13.16
C TRP A 208 -9.45 -19.82 -14.12
N PRO A 209 -10.52 -20.51 -14.59
CA PRO A 209 -11.40 -19.99 -15.64
C PRO A 209 -12.12 -18.70 -15.25
N ALA A 210 -12.37 -18.49 -13.95
CA ALA A 210 -12.94 -17.24 -13.42
C ALA A 210 -12.12 -15.99 -13.76
N MET A 211 -10.81 -16.13 -14.04
CA MET A 211 -9.96 -15.00 -14.44
C MET A 211 -10.33 -14.38 -15.78
N SER A 212 -11.07 -15.10 -16.63
CA SER A 212 -11.56 -14.54 -17.90
C SER A 212 -12.88 -13.77 -17.73
N LEU A 213 -13.48 -13.82 -16.54
CA LEU A 213 -14.73 -13.10 -16.29
C LEU A 213 -14.48 -11.59 -16.25
N PRO A 214 -15.32 -10.80 -16.94
CA PRO A 214 -15.22 -9.34 -16.92
C PRO A 214 -15.28 -8.77 -15.50
N ASN A 215 -16.14 -9.30 -14.63
CA ASN A 215 -16.29 -8.80 -13.26
C ASN A 215 -14.98 -8.95 -12.47
N GLU A 216 -14.30 -10.09 -12.58
CA GLU A 216 -13.06 -10.37 -11.83
C GLU A 216 -11.84 -9.55 -12.30
N THR A 217 -11.76 -9.26 -13.61
CA THR A 217 -10.67 -8.45 -14.18
C THR A 217 -10.94 -6.95 -14.14
N SER A 218 -12.21 -6.55 -14.25
CA SER A 218 -12.61 -5.15 -14.11
C SER A 218 -12.51 -4.70 -12.66
N ASN A 219 -12.74 -5.58 -11.67
CA ASN A 219 -12.64 -5.25 -10.25
C ASN A 219 -11.26 -4.71 -9.85
N ILE A 220 -10.15 -5.30 -10.32
CA ILE A 220 -8.81 -4.79 -9.94
C ILE A 220 -8.51 -3.42 -10.58
N VAL A 221 -8.94 -3.21 -11.82
CA VAL A 221 -8.75 -1.94 -12.52
C VAL A 221 -9.62 -0.86 -11.88
N ASN A 222 -10.88 -1.17 -11.60
CA ASN A 222 -11.83 -0.27 -10.96
C ASN A 222 -11.38 0.08 -9.53
N HIS A 223 -10.93 -0.91 -8.75
CA HIS A 223 -10.39 -0.69 -7.41
C HIS A 223 -9.14 0.18 -7.43
N ARG A 224 -8.20 -0.05 -8.37
CA ARG A 224 -7.03 0.82 -8.55
C ARG A 224 -7.42 2.24 -8.95
N LYS A 225 -8.34 2.40 -9.90
CA LYS A 225 -8.84 3.71 -10.33
C LYS A 225 -9.53 4.44 -9.17
N GLN A 226 -10.34 3.74 -8.38
CA GLN A 226 -11.00 4.29 -7.20
C GLN A 226 -9.97 4.74 -6.15
N ALA A 227 -9.02 3.86 -5.80
CA ALA A 227 -7.96 4.19 -4.85
C ALA A 227 -7.12 5.39 -5.29
N VAL A 228 -6.87 5.53 -6.60
CA VAL A 228 -6.17 6.70 -7.16
C VAL A 228 -7.02 7.97 -7.01
N LEU A 229 -8.32 7.92 -7.29
CA LEU A 229 -9.20 9.09 -7.15
C LEU A 229 -9.40 9.50 -5.68
N GLU A 230 -9.63 8.55 -4.78
CA GLU A 230 -9.75 8.81 -3.34
C GLU A 230 -8.43 9.30 -2.73
N GLY A 231 -7.30 8.77 -3.21
CA GLY A 231 -5.96 9.13 -2.75
C GLY A 231 -5.41 10.43 -3.34
N LEU A 232 -6.04 10.97 -4.39
CA LEU A 232 -5.53 12.16 -5.09
C LEU A 232 -5.44 13.40 -4.17
N PRO A 233 -6.49 13.77 -3.40
CA PRO A 233 -6.37 14.87 -2.44
C PRO A 233 -5.25 14.64 -1.43
N LEU A 234 -5.14 13.43 -0.88
CA LEU A 234 -4.09 13.06 0.08
C LEU A 234 -2.69 13.25 -0.50
N PHE A 235 -2.47 12.79 -1.73
CA PHE A 235 -1.20 12.96 -2.43
C PHE A 235 -0.85 14.43 -2.64
N LEU A 236 -1.86 15.25 -2.93
CA LEU A 236 -1.73 16.69 -3.09
C LEU A 236 -1.74 17.45 -1.75
N ARG A 237 -1.75 16.75 -0.61
CA ARG A 237 -1.81 17.33 0.74
C ARG A 237 -3.05 18.21 0.97
N GLU A 238 -4.17 17.79 0.40
CA GLU A 238 -5.50 18.35 0.59
C GLU A 238 -6.36 17.36 1.38
N ASP A 239 -7.38 17.83 2.08
CA ASP A 239 -8.25 16.97 2.88
C ASP A 239 -9.25 16.22 1.98
N PRO A 240 -9.17 14.88 1.87
CA PRO A 240 -10.12 14.12 1.06
C PRO A 240 -11.56 14.20 1.59
N SER A 241 -11.77 14.50 2.88
CA SER A 241 -13.12 14.59 3.47
C SER A 241 -13.93 15.78 2.95
N ALA A 242 -13.24 16.80 2.40
CA ALA A 242 -13.85 17.94 1.74
C ALA A 242 -14.50 17.56 0.39
N LEU A 243 -14.03 16.48 -0.27
CA LEU A 243 -14.58 16.00 -1.54
C LEU A 243 -15.42 14.73 -1.38
N PHE A 244 -14.95 13.79 -0.56
CA PHE A 244 -15.55 12.47 -0.36
C PHE A 244 -16.05 12.34 1.07
N ARG A 245 -17.37 12.36 1.26
CA ARG A 245 -18.00 12.20 2.57
C ARG A 245 -18.68 10.84 2.65
N LYS A 246 -18.31 10.04 3.65
CA LYS A 246 -18.93 8.72 3.88
C LYS A 246 -20.25 8.90 4.62
N CYS A 247 -21.26 8.15 4.21
CA CYS A 247 -22.56 8.12 4.88
C CYS A 247 -23.19 6.73 4.82
N LEU A 248 -24.10 6.51 5.76
CA LEU A 248 -24.92 5.31 5.83
C LEU A 248 -26.20 5.51 5.02
N ASP A 249 -26.70 4.45 4.37
CA ASP A 249 -27.88 4.51 3.49
C ASP A 249 -29.14 4.99 4.25
N THR A 250 -29.34 4.54 5.49
CA THR A 250 -30.49 4.95 6.32
C THR A 250 -30.41 6.36 6.89
N SER A 251 -29.27 7.06 6.78
CA SER A 251 -29.12 8.38 7.37
C SER A 251 -29.91 9.45 6.59
N PRO A 252 -30.59 10.42 7.23
CA PRO A 252 -31.32 11.46 6.51
C PRO A 252 -30.40 12.32 5.63
N ALA A 253 -30.76 12.49 4.36
CA ALA A 253 -29.94 13.21 3.36
C ALA A 253 -29.51 14.61 3.83
N GLU A 254 -30.39 15.36 4.48
CA GLU A 254 -30.12 16.71 5.01
C GLU A 254 -28.97 16.74 6.03
N ARG A 255 -28.81 15.68 6.85
CA ARG A 255 -27.67 15.59 7.77
C ARG A 255 -26.37 15.26 7.04
N GLN A 256 -26.47 14.50 5.95
CA GLN A 256 -25.32 14.05 5.18
C GLN A 256 -24.73 15.19 4.34
N THR A 257 -25.58 16.03 3.75
CA THR A 257 -25.15 17.09 2.83
C THR A 257 -24.83 18.42 3.51
N ARG A 258 -25.18 18.58 4.79
CA ARG A 258 -25.00 19.84 5.53
C ARG A 258 -23.57 20.39 5.41
N GLY A 259 -23.45 21.66 5.03
CA GLY A 259 -22.17 22.35 4.82
C GLY A 259 -21.36 21.88 3.60
N MET A 260 -21.88 20.98 2.77
CA MET A 260 -21.20 20.48 1.58
C MET A 260 -21.56 21.34 0.37
N LYS A 261 -20.66 22.22 -0.05
CA LYS A 261 -20.88 23.06 -1.24
C LYS A 261 -20.75 22.29 -2.54
N VAL A 262 -19.76 21.39 -2.61
CA VAL A 262 -19.45 20.56 -3.78
C VAL A 262 -18.86 19.27 -3.25
N GLY A 263 -19.39 18.12 -3.64
CA GLY A 263 -18.69 16.86 -3.46
C GLY A 263 -19.52 15.61 -3.66
N ILE A 264 -18.99 14.49 -3.19
CA ILE A 264 -19.49 13.15 -3.45
C ILE A 264 -19.74 12.45 -2.11
N LEU A 265 -20.96 11.94 -1.97
CA LEU A 265 -21.32 11.01 -0.91
C LEU A 265 -20.92 9.60 -1.32
N VAL A 266 -20.22 8.92 -0.42
CA VAL A 266 -19.86 7.51 -0.52
C VAL A 266 -20.80 6.74 0.39
N VAL A 267 -21.81 6.09 -0.19
CA VAL A 267 -22.86 5.40 0.56
C VAL A 267 -22.40 3.98 0.90
N THR A 268 -22.48 3.64 2.18
CA THR A 268 -22.14 2.32 2.71
C THR A 268 -23.37 1.66 3.35
N GLU A 269 -23.47 0.33 3.23
CA GLU A 269 -24.55 -0.45 3.86
C GLU A 269 -24.51 -0.35 5.39
N ASP A 270 -25.69 -0.38 6.00
CA ASP A 270 -25.88 -0.23 7.46
C ASP A 270 -25.50 -1.45 8.29
N ASP A 271 -25.34 -2.63 7.68
CA ASP A 271 -25.10 -3.89 8.39
C ASP A 271 -24.00 -4.72 7.73
N VAL A 272 -22.77 -4.54 8.20
CA VAL A 272 -21.64 -5.40 7.83
C VAL A 272 -21.17 -6.11 9.09
N ALA A 273 -21.33 -7.43 9.15
CA ALA A 273 -20.77 -8.24 10.22
C ALA A 273 -19.29 -7.89 10.43
N PRO A 274 -18.75 -7.86 11.68
CA PRO A 274 -17.43 -7.33 12.00
C PRO A 274 -16.23 -8.05 11.31
N SER A 275 -16.49 -9.09 10.53
CA SER A 275 -15.52 -9.87 9.77
C SER A 275 -15.54 -9.62 8.25
N THR A 276 -16.46 -8.78 7.75
CA THR A 276 -16.59 -8.47 6.31
C THR A 276 -16.14 -7.02 6.06
N GLN A 277 -15.35 -6.79 5.02
CA GLN A 277 -15.02 -5.42 4.60
C GLN A 277 -16.32 -4.71 4.17
N PRO A 278 -16.51 -3.42 4.50
CA PRO A 278 -17.73 -2.71 4.13
C PRO A 278 -17.93 -2.75 2.62
N THR A 279 -19.02 -3.37 2.20
CA THR A 279 -19.48 -3.42 0.82
C THR A 279 -20.02 -2.04 0.46
N PHE A 280 -19.34 -1.37 -0.47
CA PHE A 280 -19.80 -0.11 -1.03
C PHE A 280 -21.07 -0.35 -1.83
N THR A 281 -22.10 0.47 -1.61
CA THR A 281 -23.35 0.36 -2.37
C THR A 281 -23.24 1.24 -3.61
N ASN A 282 -23.28 2.57 -3.44
CA ASN A 282 -23.38 3.54 -4.53
C ASN A 282 -22.74 4.91 -4.15
N PHE A 283 -22.65 5.82 -5.12
CA PHE A 283 -22.24 7.21 -4.94
C PHE A 283 -23.37 8.20 -5.23
N ALA A 284 -23.32 9.36 -4.58
CA ALA A 284 -24.20 10.48 -4.84
C ALA A 284 -23.42 11.78 -5.04
N VAL A 285 -23.84 12.63 -5.97
CA VAL A 285 -23.23 13.95 -6.23
C VAL A 285 -24.04 15.03 -5.54
N VAL A 286 -23.34 15.89 -4.81
CA VAL A 286 -23.91 16.97 -4.00
C VAL A 286 -23.37 18.32 -4.46
N LEU A 287 -24.28 19.26 -4.71
CA LEU A 287 -23.98 20.67 -4.96
C LEU A 287 -24.87 21.53 -4.07
N GLU A 288 -24.29 22.51 -3.39
CA GLU A 288 -24.99 23.43 -2.47
C GLU A 288 -25.92 22.70 -1.47
N GLU A 289 -25.39 21.65 -0.85
CA GLU A 289 -26.11 20.80 0.11
C GLU A 289 -27.30 20.01 -0.50
N VAL A 290 -27.47 20.03 -1.82
CA VAL A 290 -28.51 19.29 -2.55
C VAL A 290 -27.91 18.07 -3.24
N VAL A 291 -28.52 16.91 -3.04
CA VAL A 291 -28.16 15.70 -3.80
C VAL A 291 -28.72 15.81 -5.21
N VAL A 292 -27.86 16.06 -6.19
CA VAL A 292 -28.24 16.27 -7.60
C VAL A 292 -28.39 14.93 -8.35
N ARG A 293 -27.60 13.93 -7.96
CA ARG A 293 -27.68 12.58 -8.52
C ARG A 293 -27.38 11.52 -7.46
N LYS A 294 -28.19 10.47 -7.44
CA LYS A 294 -28.03 9.28 -6.60
C LYS A 294 -27.72 8.05 -7.44
N ASP A 295 -27.39 6.96 -6.76
CA ASP A 295 -27.24 5.61 -7.32
C ASP A 295 -26.24 5.54 -8.48
N ILE A 296 -25.12 6.27 -8.34
CA ILE A 296 -24.02 6.18 -9.29
C ILE A 296 -23.19 4.95 -8.91
N SER A 297 -22.96 4.07 -9.87
CA SER A 297 -22.33 2.75 -9.69
C SER A 297 -20.85 2.80 -9.31
N ASP A 298 -20.15 3.86 -9.70
CA ASP A 298 -18.71 3.93 -9.57
C ASP A 298 -18.19 5.37 -9.37
N LEU A 299 -17.05 5.49 -8.70
CA LEU A 299 -16.48 6.78 -8.32
C LEU A 299 -16.04 7.60 -9.53
N GLN A 300 -15.58 6.95 -10.60
CA GLN A 300 -15.11 7.63 -11.80
C GLN A 300 -16.26 8.37 -12.47
N SER A 301 -17.40 7.70 -12.62
CA SER A 301 -18.64 8.30 -13.10
C SER A 301 -19.12 9.43 -12.20
N ALA A 302 -19.04 9.27 -10.87
CA ALA A 302 -19.43 10.32 -9.93
C ALA A 302 -18.54 11.57 -10.04
N VAL A 303 -17.21 11.40 -10.13
CA VAL A 303 -16.25 12.51 -10.32
C VAL A 303 -16.44 13.18 -11.68
N ALA A 304 -16.61 12.40 -12.76
CA ALA A 304 -16.85 12.95 -14.10
C ALA A 304 -18.16 13.73 -14.16
N TYR A 305 -19.23 13.20 -13.55
CA TYR A 305 -20.53 13.87 -13.47
C TYR A 305 -20.47 15.15 -12.64
N LEU A 306 -19.83 15.11 -11.46
CA LEU A 306 -19.60 16.28 -10.63
C LEU A 306 -18.83 17.35 -11.39
N PHE A 307 -17.73 16.97 -12.05
CA PHE A 307 -16.94 17.91 -12.85
C PHE A 307 -17.74 18.54 -13.99
N GLY A 308 -18.50 17.72 -14.72
CA GLY A 308 -19.37 18.18 -15.79
C GLY A 308 -20.42 19.18 -15.29
N LEU A 309 -21.00 18.95 -14.11
CA LEU A 309 -21.93 19.90 -13.49
C LEU A 309 -21.24 21.18 -13.03
N ILE A 310 -20.06 21.09 -12.41
CA ILE A 310 -19.30 22.28 -12.00
C ILE A 310 -19.03 23.17 -13.22
N PHE A 311 -18.61 22.56 -14.32
CA PHE A 311 -18.36 23.27 -15.58
C PHE A 311 -19.65 23.84 -16.19
N ALA A 312 -20.73 23.05 -16.27
CA ALA A 312 -21.98 23.47 -16.89
C ALA A 312 -22.73 24.56 -16.09
N LEU A 313 -22.55 24.58 -14.77
CA LEU A 313 -23.20 25.50 -13.85
C LEU A 313 -22.29 26.65 -13.40
N ASP A 314 -21.08 26.76 -13.97
CA ASP A 314 -20.08 27.80 -13.65
C ASP A 314 -19.74 27.89 -12.15
N PHE A 315 -19.61 26.75 -11.48
CA PHE A 315 -19.23 26.70 -10.08
C PHE A 315 -17.73 26.99 -9.89
N GLN A 316 -17.42 27.80 -8.87
CA GLN A 316 -16.03 27.96 -8.44
C GLN A 316 -15.54 26.69 -7.75
N TYR A 317 -14.32 26.27 -8.07
CA TYR A 317 -13.70 25.16 -7.36
C TYR A 317 -13.49 25.48 -5.87
N PRO A 318 -13.73 24.51 -4.97
CA PRO A 318 -13.38 24.65 -3.56
C PRO A 318 -11.88 24.97 -3.41
N LYS A 319 -11.56 26.07 -2.73
CA LYS A 319 -10.16 26.53 -2.52
C LYS A 319 -9.28 25.51 -1.82
N GLU A 320 -9.91 24.70 -0.97
CA GLU A 320 -9.31 23.63 -0.16
C GLU A 320 -8.84 22.44 -1.02
N LEU A 321 -9.42 22.30 -2.22
CA LEU A 321 -9.17 21.22 -3.18
C LEU A 321 -8.62 21.76 -4.51
N LYS A 322 -8.01 22.94 -4.49
CA LYS A 322 -7.59 23.66 -5.70
C LYS A 322 -6.67 22.82 -6.59
N TYR A 323 -5.75 22.05 -6.00
CA TYR A 323 -4.84 21.21 -6.76
C TYR A 323 -5.53 19.94 -7.26
N THR A 324 -6.45 19.36 -6.49
CA THR A 324 -7.24 18.20 -6.92
C THR A 324 -8.06 18.54 -8.16
N PHE A 325 -8.80 19.65 -8.15
CA PHE A 325 -9.56 20.11 -9.31
C PHE A 325 -8.66 20.52 -10.48
N GLU A 326 -7.51 21.14 -10.21
CA GLU A 326 -6.52 21.43 -11.26
C GLU A 326 -5.99 20.15 -11.93
N VAL A 327 -5.77 19.06 -11.18
CA VAL A 327 -5.39 17.76 -11.78
C VAL A 327 -6.52 17.20 -12.62
N ILE A 328 -7.75 17.19 -12.12
CA ILE A 328 -8.91 16.68 -12.87
C ILE A 328 -9.04 17.45 -14.19
N GLU A 329 -9.00 18.78 -14.13
CA GLU A 329 -9.14 19.64 -15.30
C GLU A 329 -7.96 19.52 -16.28
N LYS A 330 -6.72 19.69 -15.80
CA LYS A 330 -5.54 19.84 -16.67
C LYS A 330 -4.88 18.52 -17.07
N VAL A 331 -5.06 17.46 -16.27
CA VAL A 331 -4.39 16.18 -16.47
C VAL A 331 -5.37 15.12 -16.96
N PHE A 332 -6.55 14.99 -16.34
CA PHE A 332 -7.50 13.94 -16.74
C PHE A 332 -8.41 14.37 -17.89
N MET A 333 -8.88 15.62 -17.89
CA MET A 333 -9.73 16.17 -18.95
C MET A 333 -8.92 16.90 -20.04
N GLU A 334 -7.60 17.03 -19.86
CA GLU A 334 -6.68 17.69 -20.79
C GLU A 334 -7.09 19.12 -21.18
N MET A 335 -7.79 19.84 -20.30
CA MET A 335 -8.29 21.17 -20.58
C MET A 335 -7.28 22.25 -20.21
N GLY A 336 -6.48 22.70 -21.17
CA GLY A 336 -5.51 23.79 -21.01
C GLY A 336 -4.07 23.33 -20.78
N THR A 337 -3.13 24.27 -20.91
CA THR A 337 -1.70 23.96 -21.10
C THR A 337 -0.82 24.22 -19.89
N HIS A 338 -1.23 25.13 -18.99
CA HIS A 338 -0.45 25.51 -17.83
C HIS A 338 -0.90 24.76 -16.57
N CYS A 339 0.08 24.26 -15.82
CA CYS A 339 -0.12 23.63 -14.51
C CYS A 339 0.75 24.35 -13.47
N SER A 340 0.24 24.43 -12.25
CA SER A 340 1.02 24.81 -11.08
C SER A 340 2.21 23.86 -10.90
N ALA A 341 3.29 24.33 -10.27
CA ALA A 341 4.50 23.52 -10.09
C ALA A 341 4.21 22.16 -9.41
N LYS A 342 3.21 22.13 -8.52
CA LYS A 342 2.78 20.92 -7.81
C LYS A 342 2.09 19.92 -8.75
N VAL A 343 1.13 20.38 -9.55
CA VAL A 343 0.43 19.55 -10.54
C VAL A 343 1.36 19.13 -11.67
N HIS A 344 2.25 20.01 -12.10
CA HIS A 344 3.27 19.68 -13.09
C HIS A 344 4.21 18.57 -12.60
N SER A 345 4.65 18.62 -11.33
CA SER A 345 5.47 17.54 -10.75
C SER A 345 4.74 16.20 -10.75
N LEU A 346 3.44 16.17 -10.44
CA LEU A 346 2.62 14.97 -10.53
C LEU A 346 2.50 14.50 -11.98
N LYS A 347 2.15 15.41 -12.92
CA LYS A 347 2.04 15.12 -14.35
C LYS A 347 3.32 14.46 -14.88
N THR A 348 4.49 15.04 -14.61
CA THR A 348 5.78 14.44 -15.00
C THR A 348 5.97 13.04 -14.43
N LYS A 349 5.57 12.77 -13.18
CA LYS A 349 5.67 11.43 -12.57
C LYS A 349 4.69 10.41 -13.14
N LEU A 350 3.54 10.84 -13.66
CA LEU A 350 2.53 9.95 -14.26
C LEU A 350 2.91 9.53 -15.69
N PHE A 351 3.63 10.38 -16.43
CA PHE A 351 4.01 10.17 -17.83
C PHE A 351 5.48 9.75 -18.05
N LEU A 352 6.21 9.39 -16.98
CA LEU A 352 7.56 8.80 -16.98
C LEU A 352 7.51 7.32 -16.62
#